data_AF-A0A820EFK7-F1
#
_entry.id   AF-A0A820EFK7-F1
#
_cell.length_a   1.000
_cell.length_b   1.000
_cell.length_c   1.000
_cell.angle_alpha   90.00
_cell.angle_beta   90.00
_cell.angle_gamma   90.00
#
_symmetry.space_group_name_H-M   'P 1'
#
loop_
_entity.id
_entity.type
_entity.pdbx_description
1 polymer ?
#
loop_
_entity_poly.entity_id
_entity_poly.type
_entity_poly.pdbx_seq_one_letter_code
_entity_poly.pdbx_strand_id
1 'polypeptide(L)'
;VQCFVDPCEVAKCPAYPNAKCVSNYCGGCNALWYKSDGSLVNCNKSSPCPPGQTEVQCLVDPCQGATCPANPNAKCVSNYCGGCNALWYKSDGTPVNCNKSAPCPPGQTEVQCLKDPCQGATCPGYPNAKCVPNYCGGCHAVWYKADGTPINYAKSSTCPPGQTEVQCKKNPCE
;
A
#
# COMPACT_ATOMS: atom_id res chain seq x y z
N VAL A 1 47.15 -21.99 -2.08
CA VAL A 1 46.78 -20.79 -1.31
C VAL A 1 46.56 -21.22 0.13
N GLN A 2 47.17 -20.55 1.10
CA GLN A 2 46.86 -20.73 2.52
C GLN A 2 46.16 -19.47 3.01
N CYS A 3 44.94 -19.63 3.53
CA CYS A 3 44.17 -18.55 4.12
C CYS A 3 44.28 -18.64 5.64
N PHE A 4 44.45 -17.49 6.31
CA PHE A 4 44.47 -17.42 7.77
C PHE A 4 43.10 -17.71 8.40
N VAL A 5 42.04 -17.44 7.65
CA VAL A 5 40.65 -17.61 8.06
C VAL A 5 39.81 -17.99 6.84
N ASP A 6 38.71 -18.69 7.05
CA ASP A 6 37.76 -18.96 5.98
C ASP A 6 37.22 -17.63 5.43
N PRO A 7 37.29 -17.36 4.11
CA PRO A 7 36.76 -16.14 3.53
C PRO A 7 35.29 -15.86 3.90
N CYS A 8 34.46 -16.89 4.02
CA CYS A 8 33.04 -16.76 4.36
C CYS A 8 32.77 -16.50 5.85
N GLU A 9 33.75 -16.72 6.73
CA GLU A 9 33.63 -16.36 8.15
C GLU A 9 33.83 -14.85 8.39
N VAL A 10 34.59 -14.18 7.52
CA VAL A 10 34.96 -12.77 7.70
C VAL A 10 34.32 -11.82 6.68
N ALA A 11 33.98 -12.31 5.50
CA ALA A 11 33.37 -11.47 4.47
C ALA A 11 31.88 -11.23 4.76
N LYS A 12 31.38 -10.06 4.35
CA LYS A 12 29.96 -9.71 4.39
C LYS A 12 29.50 -9.21 3.03
N CYS A 13 28.24 -9.46 2.72
CA CYS A 13 27.58 -8.94 1.53
C CYS A 13 26.37 -8.08 1.92
N PRO A 14 26.55 -6.81 2.31
CA PRO A 14 25.44 -5.95 2.72
C PRO A 14 24.40 -5.77 1.62
N ALA A 15 24.83 -5.85 0.36
CA ALA A 15 23.98 -5.74 -0.81
C ALA A 15 22.96 -6.90 -0.94
N TYR A 16 23.32 -8.08 -0.46
CA TYR A 16 22.52 -9.30 -0.54
C TYR A 16 22.65 -10.09 0.77
N PRO A 17 21.99 -9.65 1.86
CA PRO A 17 22.16 -10.25 3.19
C PRO A 17 21.67 -11.70 3.26
N ASN A 18 20.80 -12.12 2.34
CA ASN A 18 20.28 -13.48 2.24
C ASN A 18 21.08 -14.36 1.25
N ALA A 19 22.14 -13.84 0.63
CA ALA A 19 22.96 -14.63 -0.28
C ALA A 19 23.78 -15.67 0.50
N LYS A 20 23.89 -16.87 -0.05
CA LYS A 20 24.74 -17.93 0.47
C LYS A 20 26.20 -17.65 0.11
N CYS A 21 27.08 -17.62 1.09
CA CYS A 21 28.51 -17.53 0.86
C CYS A 21 29.11 -18.90 0.52
N VAL A 22 30.04 -18.93 -0.43
CA VAL A 22 30.87 -20.07 -0.81
C VAL A 22 32.31 -19.63 -0.92
N SER A 23 33.20 -20.28 -0.17
CA SER A 23 34.62 -19.98 -0.12
C SER A 23 35.31 -20.47 -1.40
N ASN A 24 36.12 -19.61 -2.02
CA ASN A 24 36.88 -19.92 -3.22
C ASN A 24 38.37 -19.64 -3.00
N TYR A 25 39.17 -20.70 -3.10
CA TYR A 25 40.61 -20.66 -2.87
C TYR A 25 41.45 -20.56 -4.16
N CYS A 26 40.80 -20.47 -5.31
CA CYS A 26 41.47 -20.28 -6.60
C CYS A 26 41.95 -18.84 -6.74
N GLY A 27 43.26 -18.65 -6.93
CA GLY A 27 43.87 -17.32 -7.14
C GLY A 27 43.89 -16.40 -5.91
N GLY A 28 43.41 -16.86 -4.76
CA GLY A 28 43.36 -16.08 -3.52
C GLY A 28 42.33 -16.64 -2.53
N CYS A 29 42.07 -15.91 -1.45
CA CYS A 29 41.09 -16.23 -0.41
C CYS A 29 39.81 -15.43 -0.67
N ASN A 30 38.91 -15.95 -1.49
CA ASN A 30 37.76 -15.20 -2.00
C ASN A 30 36.44 -15.71 -1.39
N ALA A 31 35.52 -14.80 -1.12
CA ALA A 31 34.14 -15.12 -0.76
C ALA A 31 33.22 -14.87 -1.95
N LEU A 32 32.60 -15.92 -2.48
CA LEU A 32 31.61 -15.84 -3.56
C LEU A 32 30.21 -15.90 -2.96
N TRP A 33 29.28 -15.09 -3.48
CA TRP A 33 27.93 -14.98 -2.92
C TRP A 33 26.90 -15.37 -3.96
N TYR A 34 25.98 -16.25 -3.59
CA TYR A 34 24.95 -16.79 -4.47
C TYR A 34 23.56 -16.51 -3.95
N LYS A 35 22.65 -16.11 -4.84
CA LYS A 35 21.21 -16.05 -4.55
C LYS A 35 20.61 -17.46 -4.43
N SER A 36 19.37 -17.54 -3.96
CA SER A 36 18.62 -18.80 -3.87
C SER A 36 18.40 -19.48 -5.23
N ASP A 37 18.40 -18.69 -6.32
CA ASP A 37 18.35 -19.17 -7.71
C ASP A 37 19.70 -19.73 -8.23
N GLY A 38 20.76 -19.69 -7.40
CA GLY A 38 22.11 -20.15 -7.76
C GLY A 38 22.94 -19.16 -8.57
N SER A 39 22.46 -17.92 -8.79
CA SER A 39 23.22 -16.90 -9.51
C SER A 39 24.22 -16.17 -8.61
N LEU A 40 25.43 -15.95 -9.14
CA LEU A 40 26.51 -15.22 -8.46
C LEU A 40 26.17 -13.72 -8.38
N VAL A 41 26.30 -13.12 -7.19
CA VAL A 41 26.07 -11.68 -6.97
C VAL A 41 27.36 -10.92 -6.69
N ASN A 42 27.35 -9.65 -7.10
CA ASN A 42 28.45 -8.73 -6.83
C ASN A 42 28.14 -7.92 -5.57
N CYS A 43 28.85 -8.23 -4.47
CA CYS A 43 28.69 -7.55 -3.18
C CYS A 43 29.29 -6.14 -3.12
N ASN A 44 30.05 -5.74 -4.14
CA ASN A 44 30.55 -4.37 -4.28
C ASN A 44 29.51 -3.44 -4.93
N LYS A 45 28.37 -3.94 -5.39
CA LYS A 45 27.24 -3.08 -5.78
C LYS A 45 26.50 -2.64 -4.52
N SER A 46 26.08 -1.38 -4.47
CA SER A 46 25.05 -0.96 -3.52
C SER A 46 23.78 -1.79 -3.76
N SER A 47 23.16 -2.31 -2.69
CA SER A 47 21.78 -2.82 -2.80
C SER A 47 20.92 -1.78 -3.51
N PRO A 48 20.02 -2.16 -4.43
CA PRO A 48 19.02 -1.22 -4.96
C PRO A 48 18.10 -0.70 -3.85
N CYS A 49 18.08 -1.37 -2.69
CA CYS A 49 17.28 -1.01 -1.53
C CYS A 49 18.07 -0.24 -0.47
N PRO A 50 17.40 0.65 0.28
CA PRO A 50 18.01 1.32 1.42
C PRO A 50 18.58 0.33 2.46
N PRO A 51 19.58 0.74 3.26
CA PRO A 51 20.10 -0.09 4.35
C PRO A 51 18.98 -0.61 5.26
N GLY A 52 19.02 -1.91 5.58
CA GLY A 52 18.01 -2.57 6.40
C GLY A 52 16.77 -3.06 5.63
N GLN A 53 16.68 -2.80 4.33
CA GLN A 53 15.63 -3.36 3.47
C GLN A 53 16.22 -4.38 2.49
N THR A 54 15.55 -5.52 2.38
CA THR A 54 15.87 -6.56 1.42
C THR A 54 14.99 -6.41 0.18
N GLU A 55 15.57 -6.57 -0.99
CA GLU A 55 14.80 -6.68 -2.22
C GLU A 55 14.09 -8.05 -2.23
N VAL A 56 12.78 -8.05 -2.49
CA VAL A 56 11.97 -9.27 -2.59
C VAL A 56 11.51 -9.49 -4.02
N GLN A 57 11.22 -10.74 -4.38
CA GLN A 57 10.63 -11.10 -5.67
C GLN A 57 9.15 -11.44 -5.45
N CYS A 58 8.27 -10.61 -5.97
CA CYS A 58 6.82 -10.75 -5.81
C CYS A 58 6.25 -11.68 -6.87
N LEU A 59 5.21 -12.45 -6.50
CA LEU A 59 4.48 -13.28 -7.47
C LEU A 59 3.69 -12.41 -8.48
N VAL A 60 3.22 -11.25 -8.02
CA VAL A 60 2.45 -10.28 -8.81
C VAL A 60 3.13 -8.92 -8.68
N ASP A 61 3.21 -8.16 -9.78
CA ASP A 61 3.75 -6.80 -9.73
C ASP A 61 2.86 -5.93 -8.80
N PRO A 62 3.44 -5.18 -7.84
CA PRO A 62 2.65 -4.41 -6.88
C PRO A 62 1.70 -3.38 -7.49
N CYS A 63 1.99 -2.86 -8.68
CA CYS A 63 1.13 -1.93 -9.39
C CYS A 63 0.09 -2.62 -10.27
N GLN A 64 0.23 -3.92 -10.53
CA GLN A 64 -0.73 -4.68 -11.33
C GLN A 64 -2.08 -4.78 -10.58
N GLY A 65 -3.09 -4.09 -11.10
CA GLY A 65 -4.43 -4.04 -10.50
C GLY A 65 -4.54 -3.12 -9.29
N ALA A 66 -3.48 -2.41 -8.93
CA ALA A 66 -3.51 -1.42 -7.85
C ALA A 66 -4.24 -0.15 -8.32
N THR A 67 -4.97 0.49 -7.41
CA THR A 67 -5.69 1.75 -7.68
C THR A 67 -5.49 2.73 -6.54
N CYS A 68 -5.48 4.03 -6.85
CA CYS A 68 -5.41 5.11 -5.87
C CYS A 68 -6.68 5.97 -5.91
N PRO A 69 -7.74 5.64 -5.14
CA PRO A 69 -8.99 6.40 -5.16
C PRO A 69 -8.81 7.87 -4.76
N ALA A 70 -7.85 8.15 -3.88
CA ALA A 70 -7.48 9.50 -3.43
C ALA A 70 -6.99 10.39 -4.58
N ASN A 71 -6.38 9.80 -5.59
CA ASN A 71 -5.85 10.49 -6.75
C ASN A 71 -5.86 9.55 -7.97
N PRO A 72 -6.97 9.52 -8.73
CA PRO A 72 -7.12 8.62 -9.87
C PRO A 72 -6.07 8.83 -10.97
N ASN A 73 -5.44 10.01 -11.01
CA ASN A 73 -4.40 10.37 -11.97
C ASN A 73 -2.98 10.10 -11.44
N ALA A 74 -2.83 9.54 -10.23
CA ALA A 74 -1.53 9.21 -9.70
C ALA A 74 -0.93 8.03 -10.48
N LYS A 75 0.36 8.16 -10.79
CA LYS A 75 1.16 7.10 -11.39
C LYS A 75 1.63 6.15 -10.31
N CYS A 76 1.38 4.85 -10.51
CA CYS A 76 1.93 3.80 -9.66
C CYS A 76 3.38 3.48 -10.05
N VAL A 77 4.22 3.23 -9.05
CA VAL A 77 5.60 2.76 -9.18
C VAL A 77 5.80 1.59 -8.21
N SER A 78 6.22 0.46 -8.75
CA SER A 78 6.49 -0.75 -7.98
C SER A 78 7.74 -0.58 -7.12
N ASN A 79 7.65 -0.92 -5.84
CA ASN A 79 8.77 -0.94 -4.91
C ASN A 79 8.90 -2.34 -4.29
N TYR A 80 10.06 -2.95 -4.53
CA TYR A 80 10.40 -4.31 -4.09
C TYR A 80 11.26 -4.33 -2.82
N CYS A 81 11.55 -3.17 -2.25
CA CYS A 81 12.36 -3.04 -1.04
C CYS A 81 11.51 -3.22 0.21
N GLY A 82 11.88 -4.21 1.04
CA GLY A 82 11.18 -4.57 2.27
C GLY A 82 9.82 -5.24 2.05
N GLY A 83 9.42 -5.49 0.80
CA GLY A 83 8.12 -6.07 0.46
C GLY A 83 7.64 -5.71 -0.95
N CYS A 84 6.41 -6.11 -1.27
CA CYS A 84 5.72 -5.84 -2.53
C CYS A 84 4.83 -4.60 -2.39
N ASN A 85 5.39 -3.41 -2.63
CA ASN A 85 4.74 -2.14 -2.31
C ASN A 85 4.37 -1.36 -3.57
N ALA A 86 3.14 -0.82 -3.62
CA ALA A 86 2.70 0.12 -4.64
C ALA A 86 2.91 1.55 -4.14
N LEU A 87 3.86 2.28 -4.73
CA LEU A 87 4.07 3.71 -4.44
C LEU A 87 3.33 4.55 -5.48
N TRP A 88 2.79 5.69 -5.06
CA TRP A 88 1.95 6.52 -5.91
C TRP A 88 2.50 7.93 -5.98
N TYR A 89 2.51 8.50 -7.19
CA TYR A 89 3.07 9.82 -7.44
C TYR A 89 2.15 10.64 -8.33
N LYS A 90 2.08 11.95 -8.10
CA LYS A 90 1.48 12.90 -9.05
C LYS A 90 2.37 13.03 -10.29
N SER A 91 1.85 13.69 -11.33
CA SER A 91 2.61 14.00 -12.55
C SER A 91 3.87 14.84 -12.29
N ASP A 92 3.90 15.63 -11.20
CA ASP A 92 5.05 16.43 -10.77
C ASP A 92 6.09 15.63 -9.94
N GLY A 93 5.85 14.34 -9.69
CA GLY A 93 6.74 13.49 -8.90
C GLY A 93 6.51 13.55 -7.39
N THR A 94 5.49 14.28 -6.91
CA THR A 94 5.15 14.32 -5.48
C THR A 94 4.50 12.99 -5.03
N PRO A 95 4.93 12.37 -3.92
CA PRO A 95 4.29 11.16 -3.41
C PRO A 95 2.85 11.43 -2.96
N VAL A 96 1.97 10.49 -3.27
CA VAL A 96 0.55 10.49 -2.89
C VAL A 96 0.32 9.39 -1.88
N ASN A 97 -0.40 9.72 -0.80
CA ASN A 97 -0.89 8.73 0.13
C ASN A 97 -2.31 8.31 -0.28
N CYS A 98 -2.44 7.13 -0.88
CA CYS A 98 -3.72 6.59 -1.31
C CYS A 98 -4.60 6.07 -0.16
N ASN A 99 -4.09 6.07 1.06
CA ASN A 99 -4.87 5.83 2.28
C ASN A 99 -5.49 7.12 2.84
N LYS A 100 -5.25 8.28 2.22
CA LYS A 100 -5.96 9.53 2.53
C LYS A 100 -7.18 9.69 1.62
N SER A 101 -8.22 10.36 2.10
CA SER A 101 -9.32 10.80 1.25
C SER A 101 -8.81 11.76 0.17
N ALA A 102 -9.49 11.80 -0.98
CA ALA A 102 -9.22 12.77 -2.04
C ALA A 102 -9.19 14.22 -1.49
N PRO A 103 -8.49 15.17 -2.15
CA PRO A 103 -8.52 16.57 -1.75
C PRO A 103 -9.97 17.06 -1.64
N CYS A 104 -10.26 17.82 -0.58
CA CYS A 104 -11.63 18.29 -0.36
C CYS A 104 -12.11 19.20 -1.49
N PRO A 105 -13.40 19.12 -1.87
CA PRO A 105 -13.98 20.03 -2.86
C PRO A 105 -13.74 21.50 -2.47
N PRO A 106 -13.63 22.43 -3.45
CA PRO A 106 -13.51 23.85 -3.16
C PRO A 106 -14.60 24.33 -2.20
N GLY A 107 -14.21 24.98 -1.11
CA GLY A 107 -15.12 25.41 -0.03
C GLY A 107 -15.26 24.42 1.14
N GLN A 108 -14.63 23.25 1.08
CA GLN A 108 -14.51 22.33 2.21
C GLN A 108 -13.06 22.22 2.67
N THR A 109 -12.85 22.29 3.99
CA THR A 109 -11.55 22.05 4.62
C THR A 109 -11.47 20.63 5.15
N GLU A 110 -10.28 20.04 5.10
CA GLU A 110 -9.99 18.78 5.78
C GLU A 110 -9.96 19.05 7.28
N VAL A 111 -10.69 18.26 8.06
CA VAL A 111 -10.72 18.35 9.53
C VAL A 111 -10.00 17.16 10.17
N GLN A 112 -9.40 17.38 11.34
CA GLN A 112 -8.80 16.30 12.13
C GLN A 112 -9.85 15.74 13.09
N CYS A 113 -10.23 14.48 12.89
CA CYS A 113 -11.21 13.80 13.74
C CYS A 113 -10.55 13.18 14.96
N LEU A 114 -11.23 13.23 16.11
CA LEU A 114 -10.77 12.55 17.33
C LEU A 114 -10.80 11.02 17.19
N LYS A 115 -11.72 10.50 16.37
CA LYS A 115 -11.90 9.08 16.06
C LYS A 115 -12.11 8.91 14.56
N ASP A 116 -11.58 7.84 14.00
CA ASP A 116 -11.86 7.48 12.60
C ASP A 116 -13.38 7.23 12.44
N PRO A 117 -14.07 7.93 11.51
CA PRO A 117 -15.50 7.78 11.26
C PRO A 117 -15.94 6.35 10.97
N CYS A 118 -15.06 5.51 10.44
CA CYS A 118 -15.32 4.10 10.14
C CYS A 118 -15.06 3.17 11.32
N GLN A 119 -14.36 3.63 12.36
CA GLN A 119 -14.00 2.78 13.49
C GLN A 119 -15.23 2.47 14.36
N GLY A 120 -15.73 1.24 14.24
CA GLY A 120 -16.94 0.78 14.93
C GLY A 120 -18.24 1.20 14.22
N ALA A 121 -18.14 1.77 13.02
CA ALA A 121 -19.30 2.00 12.18
C ALA A 121 -19.74 0.68 11.53
N THR A 122 -21.05 0.48 11.38
CA THR A 122 -21.63 -0.67 10.67
C THR A 122 -22.73 -0.16 9.74
N CYS A 123 -22.99 -0.88 8.65
CA CYS A 123 -24.10 -0.57 7.75
C CYS A 123 -25.09 -1.74 7.74
N PRO A 124 -26.18 -1.70 8.52
CA PRO A 124 -27.11 -2.83 8.65
C PRO A 124 -27.76 -3.25 7.32
N GLY A 125 -28.05 -2.29 6.44
CA GLY A 125 -28.64 -2.57 5.12
C GLY A 125 -27.67 -3.25 4.13
N TYR A 126 -26.36 -3.19 4.38
CA TYR A 126 -25.34 -3.80 3.54
C TYR A 126 -24.21 -4.36 4.41
N PRO A 127 -24.35 -5.61 4.93
CA PRO A 127 -23.38 -6.20 5.87
C PRO A 127 -21.96 -6.31 5.32
N ASN A 128 -21.81 -6.43 3.99
CA ASN A 128 -20.52 -6.50 3.31
C ASN A 128 -20.06 -5.15 2.75
N ALA A 129 -20.67 -4.04 3.18
CA ALA A 129 -20.27 -2.72 2.72
C ALA A 129 -18.89 -2.34 3.27
N LYS A 130 -18.08 -1.74 2.41
CA LYS A 130 -16.81 -1.15 2.78
C LYS A 130 -17.04 0.28 3.26
N CYS A 131 -16.58 0.59 4.47
CA CYS A 131 -16.52 1.96 4.96
C CYS A 131 -15.24 2.64 4.50
N VAL A 132 -15.34 3.90 4.09
CA VAL A 132 -14.23 4.78 3.78
C VAL A 132 -14.46 6.11 4.51
N PRO A 133 -13.49 6.58 5.33
CA PRO A 133 -13.64 7.83 6.04
C PRO A 133 -13.51 9.02 5.08
N ASN A 134 -14.33 10.03 5.30
CA ASN A 134 -14.28 11.32 4.63
C ASN A 134 -14.08 12.41 5.68
N TYR A 135 -12.97 13.14 5.55
CA TYR A 135 -12.54 14.19 6.45
C TYR A 135 -12.86 15.60 5.93
N CYS A 136 -13.58 15.71 4.82
CA CYS A 136 -13.90 16.98 4.17
C CYS A 136 -15.18 17.59 4.75
N GLY A 137 -15.07 18.79 5.32
CA GLY A 137 -16.18 19.51 5.95
C GLY A 137 -16.67 18.90 7.28
N GLY A 138 -16.11 17.76 7.69
CA GLY A 138 -16.52 17.03 8.89
C GLY A 138 -15.95 15.60 8.92
N CYS A 139 -16.38 14.83 9.93
CA CYS A 139 -15.98 13.45 10.17
C CYS A 139 -17.08 12.50 9.69
N HIS A 140 -17.01 12.05 8.44
CA HIS A 140 -18.09 11.31 7.79
C HIS A 140 -17.66 9.87 7.43
N ALA A 141 -18.55 8.91 7.66
CA ALA A 141 -18.41 7.56 7.14
C ALA A 141 -19.11 7.46 5.77
N VAL A 142 -18.36 7.10 4.73
CA VAL A 142 -18.90 6.87 3.39
C VAL A 142 -18.88 5.37 3.10
N TRP A 143 -20.03 4.83 2.73
CA TRP A 143 -20.21 3.39 2.53
C TRP A 143 -20.23 3.04 1.05
N TYR A 144 -19.60 1.92 0.71
CA TYR A 144 -19.55 1.38 -0.65
C TYR A 144 -20.01 -0.07 -0.64
N LYS A 145 -20.79 -0.48 -1.64
CA LYS A 145 -21.10 -1.91 -1.86
C LYS A 145 -19.83 -2.66 -2.29
N ALA A 146 -19.92 -3.99 -2.32
CA ALA A 146 -18.81 -4.86 -2.75
C ALA A 146 -18.30 -4.57 -4.19
N ASP A 147 -19.16 -4.01 -5.05
CA ASP A 147 -18.81 -3.59 -6.42
C ASP A 147 -18.17 -2.20 -6.50
N GLY A 148 -17.95 -1.53 -5.36
CA GLY A 148 -17.38 -0.18 -5.28
C GLY A 148 -18.39 0.94 -5.56
N THR A 149 -19.68 0.65 -5.70
CA THR A 149 -20.71 1.69 -5.84
C THR A 149 -20.98 2.37 -4.48
N PRO A 150 -21.04 3.72 -4.41
CA PRO A 150 -21.37 4.40 -3.18
C PRO A 150 -22.82 4.10 -2.77
N ILE A 151 -23.00 3.73 -1.51
CA ILE A 151 -24.30 3.55 -0.89
C ILE A 151 -24.83 4.94 -0.55
N ASN A 152 -25.66 5.47 -1.45
CA ASN A 152 -26.38 6.71 -1.24
C ASN A 152 -27.73 6.44 -0.57
N TYR A 153 -28.31 7.49 0.02
CA TYR A 153 -29.68 7.47 0.54
C TYR A 153 -30.65 6.90 -0.49
N ALA A 154 -31.28 5.76 -0.18
CA ALA A 154 -32.30 5.17 -1.02
C ALA A 154 -33.64 5.87 -0.74
N LYS A 155 -34.41 6.15 -1.79
CA LYS A 155 -35.80 6.58 -1.67
C LYS A 155 -36.58 5.43 -1.02
N SER A 156 -37.15 5.63 0.17
CA SER A 156 -37.99 4.63 0.84
C SER A 156 -39.16 4.25 -0.07
N SER A 157 -39.38 2.95 -0.28
CA SER A 157 -40.46 2.42 -1.12
C SER A 157 -41.86 2.65 -0.52
N THR A 158 -41.96 3.03 0.75
CA THR A 158 -43.20 3.44 1.41
C THR A 158 -42.96 4.78 2.11
N CYS A 159 -43.32 5.87 1.43
CA CYS A 159 -43.37 7.19 2.04
C CYS A 159 -44.78 7.41 2.61
N PRO A 160 -44.95 7.63 3.93
CA PRO A 160 -46.25 7.93 4.50
C PRO A 160 -46.88 9.16 3.82
N PRO A 161 -48.22 9.21 3.63
CA PRO A 161 -48.87 10.37 3.02
C PRO A 161 -48.55 11.66 3.80
N GLY A 162 -47.99 12.66 3.10
CA GLY A 162 -47.67 13.97 3.68
C GLY A 162 -46.17 14.24 3.98
N GLN A 163 -45.26 13.31 3.67
CA GLN A 163 -43.82 13.56 3.77
C GLN A 163 -43.17 13.89 2.41
N THR A 164 -42.21 14.82 2.44
CA THR A 164 -41.42 15.24 1.26
C THR A 164 -40.37 14.20 0.87
N GLU A 165 -39.91 14.22 -0.38
CA GLU A 165 -38.87 13.28 -0.87
C GLU A 165 -37.56 13.33 -0.07
N VAL A 166 -37.28 14.45 0.61
CA VAL A 166 -36.13 14.62 1.51
C VAL A 166 -36.33 13.85 2.82
N GLN A 167 -37.57 13.80 3.32
CA GLN A 167 -37.93 13.14 4.59
C GLN A 167 -38.03 11.61 4.47
N CYS A 168 -38.21 11.09 3.26
CA CYS A 168 -38.32 9.65 2.98
C CYS A 168 -37.03 9.01 2.45
N LYS A 169 -35.91 9.73 2.50
CA LYS A 169 -34.57 9.19 2.21
C LYS A 169 -33.97 8.65 3.51
N LYS A 170 -34.04 7.34 3.73
CA LYS A 170 -33.30 6.71 4.84
C LYS A 170 -31.92 6.31 4.34
N ASN A 171 -30.90 6.65 5.12
CA ASN A 171 -29.60 6.03 4.95
C ASN A 171 -29.75 4.56 5.35
N PRO A 172 -29.50 3.58 4.47
CA PRO A 172 -29.57 2.17 4.83
C PRO A 172 -28.50 1.75 5.86
N CYS A 173 -27.61 2.67 6.25
CA CYS A 173 -26.62 2.50 7.29
C CYS A 173 -26.96 3.23 8.62
N GLU A 174 -28.15 3.85 8.74
CA GLU A 174 -28.68 4.50 9.97
C GLU A 174 -29.94 3.82 10.53
#